data_AF-A0A9E5KJS4-F1
#
_entry.id   AF-A0A9E5KJS4-F1
#
_cell.length_a   1.000
_cell.length_b   1.000
_cell.length_c   1.000
_cell.angle_alpha   90.00
_cell.angle_beta   90.00
_cell.angle_gamma   90.00
#
_symmetry.space_group_name_H-M   'P 1'
#
loop_
_entity.id
_entity.type
_entity.pdbx_description
1 polymer ?
#
loop_
_entity_poly.entity_id
_entity_poly.type
_entity_poly.pdbx_seq_one_letter_code
_entity_poly.pdbx_strand_id
1 'polypeptide(L)'
;DAQVAAADWRACADHRLPIFAEAPADQWLWRLSVPPTTGVMLTEFPQLVEWHGGLRWVWAPQEAAPHILEAAAKVQGSATVFKRQTEGGLGAAPALPQTSQVFASPLDQLHRQIKAAFDPAGIFNPGRLYADL
;
A
#
# COMPACT_ATOMS: atom_id res chain seq x y z
N ASP A 1 20.76 -21.22 -4.37
CA ASP A 1 21.28 -21.21 -5.75
C ASP A 1 21.22 -19.77 -6.25
N ALA A 2 22.33 -19.25 -6.80
CA ALA A 2 22.42 -17.87 -7.26
C ALA A 2 21.48 -17.56 -8.45
N GLN A 3 21.20 -18.56 -9.30
CA GLN A 3 20.31 -18.37 -10.44
C GLN A 3 18.85 -18.22 -10.00
N VAL A 4 18.43 -19.00 -9.00
CA VAL A 4 17.12 -18.89 -8.37
C VAL A 4 16.97 -17.52 -7.70
N ALA A 5 17.97 -17.11 -6.90
CA ALA A 5 17.93 -15.81 -6.23
C ALA A 5 17.84 -14.62 -7.20
N ALA A 6 18.54 -14.68 -8.34
CA ALA A 6 18.46 -13.65 -9.38
C ALA A 6 17.09 -13.60 -10.06
N ALA A 7 16.45 -14.76 -10.27
CA ALA A 7 15.09 -14.83 -10.81
C ALA A 7 14.07 -14.26 -9.82
N ASP A 8 14.16 -14.64 -8.56
CA ASP A 8 13.27 -14.15 -7.49
C ASP A 8 13.42 -12.65 -7.29
N TRP A 9 14.65 -12.12 -7.32
CA TRP A 9 14.90 -10.67 -7.24
C TRP A 9 14.17 -9.90 -8.35
N ARG A 10 14.24 -10.38 -9.59
CA ARG A 10 13.54 -9.76 -10.73
C ARG A 10 12.03 -9.91 -10.60
N ALA A 11 11.56 -11.08 -10.17
CA ALA A 11 10.14 -11.29 -9.93
C ALA A 11 9.60 -10.39 -8.82
N CYS A 12 10.39 -10.12 -7.78
CA CYS A 12 10.03 -9.21 -6.70
C CYS A 12 9.90 -7.77 -7.21
N ALA A 13 10.91 -7.29 -7.93
CA ALA A 13 10.94 -5.94 -8.49
C ALA A 13 9.77 -5.67 -9.45
N ASP A 14 9.34 -6.68 -10.22
CA ASP A 14 8.22 -6.58 -11.16
C ASP A 14 6.85 -6.91 -10.52
N HIS A 15 6.79 -7.15 -9.20
CA HIS A 15 5.59 -7.64 -8.50
C HIS A 15 4.96 -8.90 -9.13
N ARG A 16 5.80 -9.86 -9.53
CA ARG A 16 5.44 -11.16 -10.12
C ARG A 16 5.59 -12.35 -9.16
N LEU A 17 6.09 -12.13 -7.94
CA LEU A 17 6.09 -13.19 -6.91
C LEU A 17 4.65 -13.63 -6.56
N PRO A 18 4.46 -14.86 -6.05
CA PRO A 18 3.13 -15.38 -5.72
C PRO A 18 2.28 -14.45 -4.84
N ILE A 19 2.90 -13.78 -3.87
CA ILE A 19 2.21 -12.81 -2.99
C ILE A 19 1.53 -11.67 -3.76
N PHE A 20 1.97 -11.34 -4.98
CA PHE A 20 1.39 -10.28 -5.79
C PHE A 20 0.38 -10.75 -6.84
N ALA A 21 0.34 -12.05 -7.12
CA ALA A 21 -0.48 -12.66 -8.17
C ALA A 21 -1.69 -13.40 -7.60
N GLU A 22 -1.53 -14.06 -6.45
CA GLU A 22 -2.54 -14.91 -5.84
C GLU A 22 -3.12 -14.21 -4.62
N ALA A 23 -4.32 -13.65 -4.76
CA ALA A 23 -5.04 -13.07 -3.63
C ALA A 23 -5.70 -14.18 -2.80
N PRO A 24 -5.46 -14.23 -1.49
CA PRO A 24 -6.34 -14.95 -0.59
C PRO A 24 -7.77 -14.41 -0.72
N ALA A 25 -8.78 -15.28 -0.58
CA ALA A 25 -10.18 -14.90 -0.64
C ALA A 25 -10.47 -13.76 0.36
N ASP A 26 -11.21 -12.75 -0.10
CA ASP A 26 -11.67 -11.60 0.70
C ASP A 26 -10.56 -10.80 1.40
N GLN A 27 -9.32 -10.87 0.91
CA GLN A 27 -8.20 -10.08 1.42
C GLN A 27 -7.75 -9.00 0.45
N TRP A 28 -7.16 -7.96 1.03
CA TRP A 28 -6.57 -6.82 0.35
C TRP A 28 -5.06 -6.83 0.61
N LEU A 29 -4.28 -6.52 -0.42
CA LEU A 29 -2.83 -6.41 -0.31
C LEU A 29 -2.49 -4.98 0.09
N TRP A 30 -1.92 -4.83 1.26
CA TRP A 30 -1.46 -3.57 1.81
C TRP A 30 0.02 -3.36 1.55
N ARG A 31 0.39 -2.12 1.20
CA ARG A 31 1.76 -1.63 1.14
C ARG A 31 2.01 -0.73 2.34
N LEU A 32 2.92 -1.14 3.21
CA LEU A 32 3.37 -0.36 4.35
C LEU A 32 4.78 0.17 4.09
N SER A 33 4.97 1.48 4.32
CA SER A 33 6.27 2.13 4.36
C SER A 33 6.55 2.53 5.80
N VAL A 34 7.58 1.96 6.42
CA VAL A 34 7.94 2.16 7.84
C VAL A 34 9.44 2.41 7.96
N PRO A 35 9.93 2.92 9.11
CA PRO A 35 11.38 2.94 9.37
C PRO A 35 12.00 1.53 9.24
N PRO A 36 13.16 1.36 8.59
CA PRO A 36 13.82 0.04 8.47
C PRO A 36 14.18 -0.62 9.81
N THR A 37 14.32 0.18 10.87
CA THR A 37 14.56 -0.28 12.25
C THR A 37 13.29 -0.71 12.98
N THR A 38 12.12 -0.60 12.34
CA THR A 38 10.85 -1.08 12.90
C THR A 38 10.92 -2.58 13.14
N GLY A 39 10.58 -2.99 14.37
CA GLY A 39 10.54 -4.39 14.76
C GLY A 39 9.49 -5.21 14.00
N VAL A 40 9.31 -6.46 14.43
CA VAL A 40 8.28 -7.34 13.87
C VAL A 40 6.89 -6.78 14.20
N MET A 41 5.97 -6.78 13.23
CA MET A 41 4.59 -6.29 13.37
C MET A 41 3.66 -7.07 12.44
N LEU A 42 2.35 -7.08 12.74
CA LEU A 42 1.31 -7.70 11.90
C LEU A 42 1.61 -9.18 11.58
N THR A 43 2.14 -9.93 12.55
CA THR A 43 2.57 -11.33 12.39
C THR A 43 1.43 -12.31 12.17
N GLU A 44 0.22 -11.90 12.54
CA GLU A 44 -1.02 -12.63 12.29
C GLU A 44 -1.40 -12.65 10.81
N PHE A 45 -0.77 -11.83 9.98
CA PHE A 45 -1.03 -11.73 8.54
C PHE A 45 0.15 -12.24 7.69
N PRO A 46 -0.13 -12.90 6.56
CA PRO A 46 0.90 -13.23 5.58
C PRO A 46 1.57 -11.97 5.06
N GLN A 47 2.91 -11.94 5.08
CA GLN A 47 3.65 -10.75 4.66
C GLN A 47 4.96 -11.06 3.93
N LEU A 48 5.35 -10.16 3.03
CA LEU A 48 6.69 -10.07 2.44
C LEU A 48 7.35 -8.79 2.95
N VAL A 49 8.60 -8.91 3.41
CA VAL A 49 9.41 -7.78 3.89
C VAL A 49 10.50 -7.49 2.87
N GLU A 50 10.58 -6.23 2.43
CA GLU A 50 11.55 -5.73 1.47
C GLU A 50 12.33 -4.53 2.04
N TRP A 51 13.38 -4.11 1.32
CA TRP A 51 14.17 -2.90 1.58
C TRP A 51 14.61 -2.76 3.04
N HIS A 52 15.29 -3.79 3.56
CA HIS A 52 15.79 -3.85 4.94
C HIS A 52 14.70 -3.61 6.01
N GLY A 53 13.45 -4.03 5.77
CA GLY A 53 12.36 -3.88 6.74
C GLY A 53 11.48 -2.65 6.53
N GLY A 54 11.90 -1.72 5.68
CA GLY A 54 11.22 -0.46 5.45
C GLY A 54 9.99 -0.55 4.53
N LEU A 55 9.86 -1.63 3.76
CA LEU A 55 8.69 -1.91 2.94
C LEU A 55 8.08 -3.25 3.33
N ARG A 56 6.79 -3.28 3.58
CA ARG A 56 6.07 -4.52 3.91
C ARG A 56 4.82 -4.66 3.07
N TRP A 57 4.64 -5.83 2.50
CA TRP A 57 3.44 -6.23 1.78
C TRP A 57 2.66 -7.17 2.67
N VAL A 58 1.42 -6.83 3.00
CA VAL A 58 0.62 -7.57 3.98
C VAL A 58 -0.73 -7.91 3.36
N TRP A 59 -1.07 -9.19 3.29
CA TRP A 59 -2.43 -9.61 2.96
C TRP A 59 -3.28 -9.61 4.22
N ALA A 60 -4.40 -8.88 4.18
CA ALA A 60 -5.30 -8.80 5.32
C ALA A 60 -6.74 -8.54 4.87
N PRO A 61 -7.75 -9.01 5.63
CA PRO A 61 -9.15 -8.72 5.34
C PRO A 61 -9.43 -7.22 5.50
N GLN A 62 -10.50 -6.73 4.85
CA GLN A 62 -10.85 -5.31 4.87
C GLN A 62 -11.07 -4.78 6.30
N GLU A 63 -11.63 -5.63 7.17
CA GLU A 63 -11.95 -5.33 8.57
C GLU A 63 -10.68 -5.05 9.40
N ALA A 64 -9.52 -5.53 8.97
CA ALA A 64 -8.24 -5.26 9.61
C ALA A 64 -7.68 -3.87 9.28
N ALA A 65 -8.31 -3.10 8.38
CA ALA A 65 -7.81 -1.79 7.95
C ALA A 65 -7.47 -0.85 9.13
N PRO A 66 -8.35 -0.64 10.14
CA PRO A 66 -8.03 0.25 11.26
C PRO A 66 -6.78 -0.21 12.03
N HIS A 67 -6.64 -1.52 12.24
CA HIS A 67 -5.49 -2.09 12.94
C HIS A 67 -4.18 -1.88 12.17
N ILE A 68 -4.18 -2.12 10.86
CA ILE A 68 -3.00 -1.95 10.00
C ILE A 68 -2.54 -0.48 9.96
N LEU A 69 -3.49 0.44 9.84
CA LEU A 69 -3.22 1.87 9.82
C LEU A 69 -2.68 2.36 11.15
N GLU A 70 -3.29 1.95 12.26
CA GLU A 70 -2.82 2.27 13.60
C GLU A 70 -1.40 1.72 13.84
N ALA A 71 -1.15 0.47 13.44
CA ALA A 71 0.15 -0.18 13.57
C ALA A 71 1.23 0.57 12.77
N ALA A 72 0.94 1.00 11.54
CA ALA A 72 1.86 1.81 10.74
C ALA A 72 2.07 3.20 11.35
N ALA A 73 1.01 3.87 11.82
CA ALA A 73 1.10 5.20 12.41
C ALA A 73 1.90 5.22 13.72
N LYS A 74 1.76 4.19 14.57
CA LYS A 74 2.53 4.02 15.83
C LYS A 74 4.04 4.05 15.61
N VAL A 75 4.50 3.63 14.45
CA VAL A 75 5.93 3.61 14.07
C VAL A 75 6.29 4.74 13.11
N GLN A 76 5.43 5.77 13.01
CA GLN A 76 5.60 6.92 12.10
C GLN A 76 5.71 6.51 10.61
N GLY A 77 5.06 5.40 10.25
CA GLY A 77 4.94 4.91 8.89
C GLY A 77 3.60 5.24 8.24
N SER A 78 3.38 4.68 7.05
CA SER A 78 2.15 4.80 6.27
C SER A 78 1.72 3.44 5.75
N ALA A 79 0.41 3.21 5.63
CA ALA A 79 -0.15 2.03 4.99
C ALA A 79 -1.15 2.45 3.90
N THR A 80 -1.13 1.76 2.76
CA THR A 80 -2.06 1.99 1.65
C THR A 80 -2.46 0.67 1.02
N VAL A 81 -3.69 0.55 0.54
CA VAL A 81 -4.11 -0.61 -0.25
C VAL A 81 -3.42 -0.55 -1.62
N PHE A 82 -2.78 -1.64 -2.01
CA PHE A 82 -2.10 -1.80 -3.29
C PHE A 82 -2.93 -2.58 -4.29
N LYS A 83 -3.45 -3.75 -3.89
CA LYS A 83 -4.33 -4.59 -4.73
C LYS A 83 -5.51 -5.14 -3.93
N ARG A 84 -6.64 -5.34 -4.59
CA ARG A 84 -7.80 -6.07 -4.05
C ARG A 84 -8.59 -6.72 -5.18
N GLN A 85 -9.46 -7.67 -4.84
CA GLN A 85 -10.43 -8.17 -5.81
C GLN A 85 -11.37 -7.04 -6.25
N THR A 86 -11.59 -6.95 -7.56
CA THR A 86 -12.52 -6.03 -8.23
C THR A 86 -13.35 -6.84 -9.22
N GLU A 87 -14.35 -6.20 -9.84
CA GLU A 87 -15.17 -6.86 -10.89
C GLU A 87 -14.33 -7.41 -12.05
N GLY A 88 -13.17 -6.80 -12.33
CA GLY A 88 -12.19 -7.25 -13.35
C GLY A 88 -11.11 -8.20 -12.83
N GLY A 89 -11.25 -8.74 -11.62
CA GLY A 89 -10.24 -9.57 -10.95
C GLY A 89 -9.33 -8.78 -10.01
N LEU A 90 -8.16 -9.34 -9.69
CA LEU A 90 -7.19 -8.72 -8.78
C LEU A 90 -6.57 -7.48 -9.44
N GLY A 91 -7.01 -6.31 -8.99
CA GLY A 91 -6.65 -5.03 -9.57
C GLY A 91 -6.09 -4.05 -8.56
N ALA A 92 -5.52 -2.95 -9.04
CA ALA A 92 -5.16 -1.82 -8.20
C ALA A 92 -6.42 -1.29 -7.49
N ALA A 93 -6.29 -0.89 -6.22
CA ALA A 93 -7.38 -0.26 -5.50
C ALA A 93 -7.38 1.26 -5.79
N PRO A 94 -8.38 1.80 -6.52
CA PRO A 94 -8.41 3.23 -6.86
C PRO A 94 -8.70 4.13 -5.65
N ALA A 95 -9.36 3.61 -4.61
CA ALA A 95 -9.71 4.36 -3.42
C ALA A 95 -9.06 3.73 -2.18
N LEU A 96 -8.36 4.55 -1.40
CA LEU A 96 -8.10 4.21 0.00
C LEU A 96 -9.47 4.16 0.71
N PRO A 97 -9.73 3.19 1.59
CA PRO A 97 -10.81 3.36 2.56
C PRO A 97 -10.46 4.55 3.45
N GLN A 98 -10.93 5.76 3.12
CA GLN A 98 -11.01 7.00 3.92
C GLN A 98 -9.98 7.16 5.05
N THR A 99 -8.73 6.84 4.78
CA THR A 99 -7.63 6.86 5.74
C THR A 99 -6.44 7.43 5.00
N SER A 100 -6.67 8.58 4.37
CA SER A 100 -5.64 9.59 4.42
C SER A 100 -5.21 9.67 5.88
N GLN A 101 -3.92 9.57 6.12
CA GLN A 101 -3.35 10.37 7.19
C GLN A 101 -3.95 11.75 6.95
N VAL A 102 -4.96 12.11 7.74
CA VAL A 102 -5.71 13.34 7.54
C VAL A 102 -4.65 14.40 7.73
N PHE A 103 -4.13 14.90 6.61
CA PHE A 103 -3.21 16.01 6.61
C PHE A 103 -3.95 17.07 7.43
N ALA A 104 -3.33 17.54 8.50
CA ALA A 104 -3.89 18.66 9.26
C ALA A 104 -4.34 19.71 8.25
N SER A 105 -5.52 20.31 8.44
CA SER A 105 -6.25 21.01 7.36
C SER A 105 -5.41 21.95 6.47
N PRO A 106 -4.35 22.64 6.95
CA PRO A 106 -3.50 23.45 6.06
C PRO A 106 -2.66 22.63 5.06
N LEU A 107 -2.19 21.44 5.46
CA LEU A 107 -1.40 20.55 4.60
C LEU A 107 -2.26 19.91 3.50
N ASP A 108 -3.54 19.64 3.78
CA ASP A 108 -4.46 19.13 2.78
C ASP A 108 -4.66 20.13 1.64
N GLN A 109 -4.88 21.40 1.99
CA GLN A 109 -5.03 22.48 1.02
C GLN A 109 -3.76 22.65 0.16
N LEU A 110 -2.57 22.61 0.78
CA LEU A 110 -1.30 22.69 0.07
C LEU A 110 -1.13 21.51 -0.90
N HIS A 111 -1.41 20.27 -0.46
CA HIS A 111 -1.30 19.10 -1.33
C HIS A 111 -2.28 19.15 -2.50
N ARG A 112 -3.52 19.62 -2.29
CA ARG A 112 -4.51 19.82 -3.36
C ARG A 112 -4.02 20.84 -4.39
N GLN A 113 -3.41 21.95 -3.95
CA GLN A 113 -2.82 22.95 -4.85
C GLN A 113 -1.65 22.37 -5.67
N ILE A 114 -0.76 21.61 -5.03
CA ILE A 114 0.35 20.93 -5.71
C ILE A 114 -0.21 19.93 -6.74
N LYS A 115 -1.22 19.15 -6.38
CA LYS A 115 -1.87 18.18 -7.27
C LYS A 115 -2.51 18.86 -8.48
N ALA A 116 -3.24 19.95 -8.29
CA ALA A 116 -3.87 20.70 -9.37
C ALA A 116 -2.85 21.36 -10.31
N ALA A 117 -1.72 21.85 -9.77
CA ALA A 117 -0.65 22.42 -10.60
C ALA A 117 0.10 21.36 -11.41
N PHE A 118 0.32 20.18 -10.82
CA PHE A 118 1.06 19.09 -11.46
C PHE A 118 0.21 18.28 -12.46
N ASP A 119 -1.07 18.07 -12.14
CA ASP A 119 -2.00 17.29 -12.95
C ASP A 119 -3.34 18.02 -13.11
N PRO A 120 -3.39 19.11 -13.91
CA PRO A 120 -4.61 19.89 -14.10
C PRO A 120 -5.76 19.12 -14.73
N ALA A 121 -5.45 18.06 -15.47
CA ALA A 121 -6.42 17.21 -16.16
C ALA A 121 -6.91 16.03 -15.30
N GLY A 122 -6.36 15.83 -14.10
CA GLY A 122 -6.76 14.73 -13.20
C GLY A 122 -6.46 13.33 -13.75
N ILE A 123 -5.44 13.19 -14.59
CA ILE A 123 -5.13 11.91 -15.27
C ILE A 123 -4.47 10.92 -14.31
N PHE A 124 -3.67 11.40 -13.36
CA PHE A 124 -2.86 10.55 -12.49
C PHE A 124 -3.59 10.19 -11.19
N ASN A 125 -3.83 8.90 -10.97
CA ASN A 125 -4.42 8.36 -9.74
C ASN A 125 -5.78 9.02 -9.36
N PRO A 126 -6.77 9.04 -10.27
CA PRO A 126 -8.08 9.62 -9.97
C PRO A 126 -8.74 8.90 -8.79
N GLY A 127 -9.35 9.66 -7.90
CA GLY A 127 -10.00 9.19 -6.68
C GLY A 127 -9.04 8.75 -5.56
N ARG A 128 -7.71 8.81 -5.80
CA ARG A 128 -6.70 8.37 -4.83
C ARG A 128 -6.28 9.54 -3.95
N LEU A 129 -6.32 9.35 -2.63
CA LEU A 129 -6.11 10.37 -1.58
C LEU A 129 -7.21 11.44 -1.52
N TYR A 130 -7.76 11.85 -2.66
CA TYR A 130 -8.83 12.83 -2.80
C TYR A 130 -9.98 12.17 -3.55
N ALA A 131 -11.09 11.89 -2.87
CA ALA A 131 -12.23 11.23 -3.52
C ALA A 131 -12.89 12.12 -4.59
N ASP A 132 -12.66 13.42 -4.51
CA ASP A 132 -13.21 14.48 -5.35
C ASP A 132 -12.26 14.96 -6.47
N LEU A 133 -11.06 14.36 -6.61
CA LEU A 133 -10.07 14.68 -7.65
C LEU A 133 -9.57 13.44 -8.39
#